data_AF-A0A1B9KK88-F1
#
_entry.id   AF-A0A1B9KK88-F1
#
_cell.length_a   1.000
_cell.length_b   1.000
_cell.length_c   1.000
_cell.angle_alpha   90.00
_cell.angle_beta   90.00
_cell.angle_gamma   90.00
#
_symmetry.space_group_name_H-M   'P 1'
#
loop_
_entity.id
_entity.type
_entity.pdbx_description
1 polymer ?
#
loop_
_entity_poly.entity_id
_entity_poly.type
_entity_poly.pdbx_seq_one_letter_code
_entity_poly.pdbx_strand_id
1 'polypeptide(L)' 'MRQSVNELIKMGPLPSETCSDIDFIQKYQNILHSIQPPLSNEEPTKLITLFGKDESYGLA' A
#
# COMPACT_ATOMS: atom_id res chain seq x y z
N MET A 1 -5.05 12.21 7.84
CA MET A 1 -4.73 11.02 7.03
C MET A 1 -6.02 10.27 6.70
N ARG A 2 -6.23 9.90 5.44
CA ARG A 2 -7.48 9.25 4.97
C ARG A 2 -7.65 7.84 5.57
N GLN A 3 -8.89 7.39 5.71
CA GLN A 3 -9.19 6.06 6.28
C GLN A 3 -8.58 4.93 5.45
N SER A 4 -8.66 5.00 4.12
CA SER A 4 -8.05 4.03 3.20
C SER A 4 -6.55 3.85 3.42
N VAL A 5 -5.82 4.96 3.67
CA VAL A 5 -4.37 4.92 3.93
C VAL A 5 -4.09 4.24 5.27
N ASN A 6 -4.88 4.54 6.31
CA ASN A 6 -4.78 3.85 7.59
C ASN A 6 -5.06 2.35 7.48
N GLU A 7 -6.05 1.96 6.68
CA GLU A 7 -6.37 0.55 6.47
C GLU A 7 -5.22 -0.19 5.77
N LEU A 8 -4.61 0.39 4.74
CA LEU A 8 -3.43 -0.22 4.11
C LEU A 8 -2.26 -0.40 5.08
N ILE A 9 -1.96 0.64 5.87
CA ILE A 9 -0.88 0.57 6.88
C ILE A 9 -1.15 -0.55 7.89
N LYS A 10 -2.41 -0.73 8.31
CA LYS A 10 -2.81 -1.80 9.24
C LYS A 10 -2.75 -3.19 8.61
N MET A 11 -3.02 -3.31 7.32
CA MET A 11 -2.90 -4.58 6.61
C MET A 11 -1.45 -5.02 6.48
N GLY A 12 -0.50 -4.08 6.54
CA GLY A 12 0.92 -4.37 6.49
C GLY A 12 1.47 -4.37 5.06
N PRO A 13 2.67 -4.94 4.83
CA PRO A 13 3.34 -4.86 3.54
C PRO A 13 2.51 -5.47 2.41
N LEU A 14 2.79 -5.03 1.17
CA LEU A 14 2.15 -5.55 -0.02
C LEU A 14 2.40 -7.06 -0.14
N PRO A 15 1.41 -7.82 -0.65
CA PRO A 15 1.60 -9.24 -0.91
C PRO A 15 2.76 -9.48 -1.88
N SER A 16 3.55 -10.53 -1.63
CA SER A 16 4.58 -11.02 -2.55
C SER A 16 3.94 -11.51 -3.86
N GLU A 17 4.71 -11.49 -4.95
CA GLU A 17 4.32 -12.10 -6.23
C GLU A 17 3.92 -13.58 -6.14
N THR A 18 4.39 -14.28 -5.11
CA THR A 18 4.06 -15.69 -4.85
C THR A 18 2.75 -15.87 -4.09
N CYS A 19 2.12 -14.78 -3.64
CA CYS A 19 0.85 -14.82 -2.93
C CYS A 19 -0.25 -15.34 -3.86
N SER A 20 -0.94 -16.41 -3.44
CA SER A 20 -2.03 -17.04 -4.20
C SER A 20 -3.42 -16.69 -3.66
N ASP A 21 -3.51 -15.86 -2.62
CA ASP A 21 -4.78 -15.44 -2.01
C ASP A 21 -5.37 -14.26 -2.80
N ILE A 22 -6.25 -14.59 -3.74
CA ILE A 22 -6.86 -13.63 -4.67
C ILE A 22 -7.75 -12.62 -3.92
N ASP A 23 -8.54 -13.06 -2.93
CA ASP A 23 -9.40 -12.17 -2.15
C ASP A 23 -8.57 -11.15 -1.35
N PHE A 24 -7.44 -11.59 -0.80
CA PHE A 24 -6.49 -10.71 -0.13
C PHE A 24 -5.87 -9.68 -1.08
N ILE A 25 -5.40 -10.12 -2.26
CA ILE A 25 -4.84 -9.23 -3.30
C ILE A 25 -5.90 -8.20 -3.76
N GLN A 26 -7.13 -8.67 -4.03
CA GLN A 26 -8.24 -7.83 -4.45
C GLN A 26 -8.58 -6.76 -3.41
N LYS A 27 -8.50 -7.11 -2.11
CA LYS A 27 -8.72 -6.16 -1.03
C LYS A 27 -7.68 -5.03 -1.04
N TYR A 28 -6.39 -5.34 -1.20
CA TYR A 28 -5.35 -4.31 -1.36
C TYR A 28 -5.63 -3.41 -2.57
N GLN A 29 -5.92 -4.03 -3.71
CA GLN A 29 -6.17 -3.31 -4.96
C GLN A 29 -7.35 -2.33 -4.82
N ASN A 30 -8.47 -2.76 -4.24
CA ASN A 30 -9.65 -1.91 -4.06
C ASN A 30 -9.35 -0.69 -3.16
N ILE A 31 -8.59 -0.88 -2.08
CA ILE A 31 -8.24 0.21 -1.18
C ILE A 31 -7.27 1.19 -1.85
N LEU A 32 -6.27 0.68 -2.60
CA LEU A 32 -5.34 1.51 -3.37
C LEU A 32 -6.07 2.37 -4.41
N HIS A 33 -7.00 1.79 -5.18
CA HIS A 33 -7.80 2.53 -6.17
C HIS A 33 -8.70 3.59 -5.55
N SER A 34 -9.09 3.43 -4.28
CA SER A 34 -9.88 4.44 -3.56
C SER A 34 -9.06 5.69 -3.19
N ILE A 35 -7.72 5.60 -3.19
CA ILE A 35 -6.83 6.70 -2.84
C ILE A 35 -6.57 7.54 -4.10
N GLN A 36 -7.40 8.57 -4.27
CA GLN A 36 -7.29 9.49 -5.40
C GLN A 36 -6.39 10.70 -5.06
N PRO A 37 -5.56 11.19 -6.00
CA PRO A 37 -4.79 12.43 -5.83
C PRO A 37 -5.69 13.66 -5.56
N PRO A 38 -5.17 14.71 -4.92
CA PRO A 38 -3.82 14.82 -4.35
C PRO A 38 -3.69 14.08 -3.01
N LEU A 39 -2.48 13.59 -2.73
CA LEU A 39 -2.09 13.09 -1.40
C LEU A 39 -1.60 14.24 -0.53
N SER A 40 -1.80 14.14 0.78
CA SER A 40 -1.15 15.01 1.76
C SER A 40 0.32 14.65 1.95
N ASN A 41 1.14 15.54 2.51
CA ASN A 41 2.58 15.33 2.65
C ASN A 41 2.96 14.09 3.50
N GLU A 42 2.11 13.71 4.44
CA GLU A 42 2.39 12.60 5.37
C GLU A 42 1.99 11.23 4.80
N GLU A 43 1.06 11.20 3.84
CA GLU A 43 0.54 9.96 3.25
C GLU A 43 1.58 9.19 2.44
N PRO A 44 2.38 9.82 1.54
CA PRO A 44 3.46 9.14 0.81
C PRO A 44 4.46 8.47 1.73
N THR A 45 4.91 9.15 2.79
CA THR A 45 5.90 8.61 3.75
C THR A 45 5.39 7.33 4.41
N LYS A 46 4.09 7.25 4.70
CA LYS A 46 3.49 6.05 5.26
C LYS A 46 3.26 4.97 4.21
N LEU A 47 2.81 5.32 3.01
CA LEU A 47 2.58 4.37 1.92
C LEU A 47 3.87 3.69 1.46
N ILE A 48 5.01 4.38 1.52
CA ILE A 48 6.34 3.79 1.22
C ILE A 48 6.65 2.58 2.11
N THR A 49 6.17 2.57 3.36
CA THR A 49 6.40 1.45 4.28
C THR A 49 5.71 0.15 3.85
N LEU A 50 4.70 0.23 2.96
CA LEU A 50 4.00 -0.94 2.44
C LEU A 50 4.88 -1.77 1.51
N PHE A 51 5.91 -1.19 0.91
CA PHE A 51 6.75 -1.94 0.01
C PHE A 51 7.59 -2.98 0.76
N GLY A 52 7.90 -2.76 2.04
CA GLY A 52 8.66 -3.69 2.87
C GLY A 52 10.03 -3.12 3.26
N LYS A 53 10.88 -3.97 3.86
CA LYS A 53 12.16 -3.55 4.46
C LYS A 53 13.28 -3.39 3.43
N ASP A 54 13.17 -4.06 2.29
CA ASP A 54 14.11 -3.91 1.19
C ASP A 54 13.76 -2.63 0.44
N GLU A 55 14.46 -1.53 0.65
CA GLU A 55 14.24 -0.26 -0.07
C GLU A 55 14.64 -0.33 -1.57
N SER A 56 14.71 -1.54 -2.14
CA SER A 56 15.20 -1.85 -3.49
C SER A 56 14.06 -1.95 -4.51
N TYR A 57 13.27 -0.90 -4.68
CA TYR A 57 12.18 -0.87 -5.69
C TYR A 57 12.56 -0.18 -7.00
N GLY A 58 13.82 0.26 -7.15
CA GLY A 58 14.30 0.89 -8.38
C GLY A 58 13.57 2.19 -8.74
N LEU A 59 12.93 2.85 -7.78
CA LEU A 59 12.20 4.12 -7.96
C LEU A 59 13.13 5.35 -7.90
N ALA A 60 14.44 5.13 -8.07
CA ALA A 60 15.46 6.19 -8.08
C ALA A 60 15.51 6.92 -9.42
#